data_AF-C7YPR0-F1
#
_entry.id   AF-C7YPR0-F1
#
_cell.length_a   1.000
_cell.length_b   1.000
_cell.length_c   1.000
_cell.angle_alpha   90.00
_cell.angle_beta   90.00
_cell.angle_gamma   90.00
#
_symmetry.space_group_name_H-M   'P 1'
#
loop_
_entity.id
_entity.type
_entity.pdbx_description
1 polymer ?
#
loop_
_entity_poly.entity_id
_entity_poly.type
_entity_poly.pdbx_seq_one_letter_code
_entity_poly.pdbx_strand_id
1 'polypeptide(L)'
;MTCVSLSKHDINVLEKIKDPESNPYAGIVLDSSLPRDPNITDAGVYERVVEKEREIIRSIQKLEVQLRDLGLDQGRDAAVNGYRECLSAIEDMISEHPNYASARNNRVQIFRRLYGDAILLSETSDNTMPLIENPDTTERRRVVATALNDMETSIALLSPSSPTAPISPQAARTLSMAHTQRAAVYLKTAKLLLHRSLDVGQDLRESKWEKLDFEEAASRDLALGGRYGNQIAKGLAVSVNPTAKLCGQIVREAMKKEYGPSFGDFKS
;
A
#
# COMPACT_ATOMS: atom_id res chain seq x y z
N MET A 1 -3.73 -35.90 -32.22
CA MET A 1 -3.68 -34.45 -31.92
C MET A 1 -4.55 -34.19 -30.72
N THR A 2 -3.97 -34.08 -29.53
CA THR A 2 -4.69 -33.74 -28.30
C THR A 2 -4.88 -32.23 -28.25
N CYS A 3 -6.10 -31.77 -28.50
CA CYS A 3 -6.47 -30.36 -28.33
C CYS A 3 -6.55 -30.07 -26.82
N VAL A 4 -5.60 -29.30 -26.31
CA VAL A 4 -5.64 -28.82 -24.92
C VAL A 4 -6.66 -27.68 -24.86
N SER A 5 -7.83 -27.96 -24.30
CA SER A 5 -8.86 -26.95 -24.03
C SER A 5 -8.48 -26.20 -22.76
N LEU A 6 -7.87 -25.03 -22.91
CA LEU A 6 -7.59 -24.11 -21.80
C LEU A 6 -8.90 -23.63 -21.18
N SER A 7 -8.98 -23.63 -19.85
CA SER A 7 -10.13 -23.07 -19.15
C SER A 7 -10.17 -21.54 -19.29
N LYS A 8 -11.32 -20.90 -19.02
CA LYS A 8 -11.42 -19.43 -18.97
C LYS A 8 -10.43 -18.81 -17.98
N HIS A 9 -10.13 -19.52 -16.89
CA HIS A 9 -9.13 -19.11 -15.92
C HIS A 9 -7.72 -19.13 -16.54
N ASP A 10 -7.36 -20.20 -17.27
CA ASP A 10 -6.06 -20.31 -17.93
C ASP A 10 -5.86 -19.26 -19.01
N ILE A 11 -6.91 -18.96 -19.78
CA ILE A 11 -6.90 -17.89 -20.78
C ILE A 11 -6.66 -16.54 -20.10
N ASN A 12 -7.37 -16.24 -19.01
CA ASN A 12 -7.15 -15.00 -18.24
C ASN A 12 -5.74 -14.93 -17.65
N VAL A 13 -5.16 -16.05 -17.20
CA VAL A 13 -3.79 -16.10 -16.70
C VAL A 13 -2.77 -15.86 -17.82
N LEU A 14 -2.98 -16.45 -19.00
CA LEU A 14 -2.09 -16.27 -20.16
C LEU A 14 -2.18 -14.86 -20.75
N GLU A 15 -3.36 -14.24 -20.75
CA GLU A 15 -3.56 -12.83 -21.11
C GLU A 15 -2.80 -11.91 -20.16
N LYS A 16 -2.87 -12.15 -18.84
CA LYS A 16 -2.08 -11.42 -17.83
C LYS A 16 -0.57 -11.59 -18.00
N ILE A 17 -0.09 -12.71 -18.54
CA ILE A 17 1.35 -12.91 -18.85
C ILE A 17 1.79 -12.11 -20.09
N LYS A 18 0.88 -11.85 -21.02
CA LYS A 18 1.15 -11.07 -22.24
C LYS A 18 1.00 -9.56 -22.05
N ASP A 19 0.37 -9.13 -20.98
CA ASP A 19 0.18 -7.71 -20.67
C ASP A 19 1.53 -7.06 -20.30
N PRO A 20 2.03 -6.07 -21.08
CA PRO A 20 3.27 -5.37 -20.77
C PRO A 20 3.19 -4.58 -19.43
N GLU A 21 1.99 -4.24 -18.93
CA GLU A 21 1.80 -3.67 -17.59
C GLU A 21 2.02 -4.70 -16.47
N SER A 22 1.88 -5.98 -16.79
CA SER A 22 2.06 -7.10 -15.84
C SER A 22 3.53 -7.53 -15.70
N ASN A 23 4.47 -6.89 -16.41
CA ASN A 23 5.90 -7.10 -16.20
C ASN A 23 6.43 -6.17 -15.08
N PRO A 24 6.63 -6.65 -13.84
CA PRO A 24 7.18 -5.84 -12.75
C PRO A 24 8.63 -5.41 -12.99
N TYR A 25 9.29 -5.94 -14.03
CA TYR A 25 10.66 -5.61 -14.43
C TYR A 25 10.73 -4.65 -15.62
N ALA A 26 9.58 -4.25 -16.22
CA ALA A 26 9.57 -3.20 -17.23
C ALA A 26 9.94 -1.87 -16.54
N GLY A 27 11.14 -1.38 -16.84
CA GLY A 27 11.67 -0.16 -16.23
C GLY A 27 10.80 1.05 -16.58
N ILE A 28 10.53 1.88 -15.58
CA ILE A 28 9.89 3.18 -15.80
C ILE A 28 10.89 4.16 -16.43
N VAL A 29 10.40 5.06 -17.28
CA VAL A 29 11.21 6.14 -17.84
C VAL A 29 11.13 7.32 -16.87
N LEU A 30 12.23 7.57 -16.15
CA LEU A 30 12.33 8.72 -15.26
C LEU A 30 12.83 9.94 -16.04
N ASP A 31 12.13 11.06 -15.89
CA ASP A 31 12.53 12.32 -16.50
C ASP A 31 12.55 13.44 -15.45
N SER A 32 13.76 13.90 -15.13
CA SER A 32 13.98 14.98 -14.16
C SER A 32 13.63 16.37 -14.70
N SER A 33 13.39 16.52 -16.00
CA SER A 33 12.96 17.79 -16.62
C SER A 33 11.46 18.04 -16.43
N LEU A 34 10.69 16.99 -16.10
CA LEU A 34 9.27 17.11 -15.81
C LEU A 34 9.02 17.86 -14.49
N PRO A 35 7.85 18.53 -14.35
CA PRO A 35 7.42 19.05 -13.06
C PRO A 35 7.48 17.99 -11.95
N ARG A 36 7.90 18.41 -10.76
CA ARG A 36 7.99 17.49 -9.61
C ARG A 36 6.63 16.90 -9.24
N ASP A 37 5.56 17.67 -9.39
CA ASP A 37 4.18 17.23 -9.28
C ASP A 37 3.41 17.60 -10.56
N PRO A 38 2.64 16.67 -11.16
CA PRO A 38 1.92 16.93 -12.41
C PRO A 38 0.71 17.86 -12.23
N ASN A 39 0.21 18.04 -11.00
CA ASN A 39 -0.97 18.84 -10.68
C ASN A 39 -0.62 20.20 -10.04
N ILE A 40 0.61 20.36 -9.53
CA ILE A 40 1.14 21.65 -9.04
C ILE A 40 2.40 21.99 -9.82
N THR A 41 2.21 22.60 -11.00
CA THR A 41 3.31 22.93 -11.93
C THR A 41 3.96 24.27 -11.66
N ASP A 42 3.29 25.19 -10.96
CA ASP A 42 3.88 26.47 -10.55
C ASP A 42 4.95 26.25 -9.48
N ALA A 43 6.20 26.61 -9.78
CA ALA A 43 7.34 26.34 -8.90
C ALA A 43 7.22 27.04 -7.54
N GLY A 44 6.71 28.27 -7.50
CA GLY A 44 6.58 29.03 -6.25
C GLY A 44 5.48 28.49 -5.35
N VAL A 45 4.34 28.07 -5.92
CA VAL A 45 3.28 27.36 -5.19
C VAL A 45 3.81 26.02 -4.69
N TYR A 46 4.45 25.23 -5.56
CA TYR A 46 4.99 23.93 -5.21
C TYR A 46 5.99 24.02 -4.04
N GLU A 47 6.91 24.99 -4.07
CA GLU A 47 7.87 25.19 -2.98
C GLU A 47 7.19 25.51 -1.64
N ARG A 48 6.16 26.36 -1.64
CA ARG A 48 5.39 26.67 -0.42
C ARG A 48 4.66 25.44 0.12
N VAL A 49 4.04 24.66 -0.76
CA VAL A 49 3.33 23.43 -0.38
C VAL A 49 4.29 22.40 0.21
N VAL A 50 5.44 22.20 -0.44
CA VAL A 50 6.46 21.26 0.04
C VAL A 50 7.08 21.72 1.36
N GLU A 51 7.27 23.02 1.60
CA GLU A 51 7.82 23.46 2.88
C GLU A 51 6.83 23.25 4.03
N LYS A 52 5.53 23.56 3.82
CA LYS A 52 4.48 23.20 4.77
C LYS A 52 4.47 21.69 5.05
N GLU A 53 4.58 20.87 4.00
CA GLU A 53 4.62 19.41 4.14
C GLU A 53 5.82 18.96 4.98
N ARG A 54 7.01 19.52 4.70
CA ARG A 54 8.24 19.21 5.46
C ARG A 54 8.11 19.58 6.94
N GLU A 55 7.48 20.69 7.27
CA GLU A 55 7.22 21.08 8.66
C GLU A 55 6.37 20.03 9.38
N ILE A 56 5.30 19.56 8.76
CA ILE A 56 4.43 18.50 9.31
C ILE A 56 5.24 17.20 9.49
N ILE A 57 6.02 16.80 8.48
CA ILE A 57 6.84 15.58 8.56
C ILE A 57 7.91 15.68 9.66
N ARG A 58 8.54 16.85 9.86
CA ARG A 58 9.48 17.08 10.97
C ARG A 58 8.78 16.94 12.33
N SER A 59 7.55 17.44 12.46
CA SER A 59 6.74 17.25 13.68
C SER A 59 6.45 15.78 13.95
N ILE A 60 6.03 15.01 12.94
CA ILE A 60 5.83 13.57 13.05
C ILE A 60 7.12 12.84 13.49
N GLN A 61 8.26 13.18 12.89
CA GLN A 61 9.54 12.59 13.26
C GLN A 61 9.92 12.88 14.71
N LYS A 62 9.65 14.11 15.20
CA LYS A 62 9.87 14.48 16.60
C LYS A 62 8.96 13.68 17.54
N LEU A 63 7.69 13.50 17.19
CA LEU A 63 6.75 12.68 17.97
C LEU A 63 7.22 11.23 18.08
N GLU A 64 7.71 10.63 17.01
CA GLU A 64 8.24 9.25 17.04
C GLU A 64 9.52 9.13 17.89
N VAL A 65 10.39 10.14 17.86
CA VAL A 65 11.56 10.20 18.76
C VAL A 65 11.11 10.26 20.21
N GLN A 66 10.20 11.17 20.55
CA GLN A 66 9.69 11.32 21.91
C GLN A 66 8.98 10.06 22.41
N LEU A 67 8.16 9.43 21.56
CA LEU A 67 7.44 8.21 21.90
C LEU A 67 8.39 7.03 22.15
N ARG A 68 9.49 6.94 21.37
CA ARG A 68 10.52 5.92 21.61
C ARG A 68 11.25 6.16 22.93
N ASP A 69 11.55 7.42 23.25
CA ASP A 69 12.33 7.78 24.44
C ASP A 69 11.50 7.65 25.74
N LEU A 70 10.21 7.99 25.70
CA LEU A 70 9.27 7.84 26.84
C LEU A 70 8.68 6.43 26.96
N GLY A 71 8.71 5.64 25.88
CA GLY A 71 7.99 4.38 25.76
C GLY A 71 6.49 4.58 25.46
N LEU A 72 5.85 3.51 24.96
CA LEU A 72 4.44 3.56 24.56
C LEU A 72 3.51 3.92 25.73
N ASP A 73 3.73 3.36 26.93
CA ASP A 73 2.79 3.56 28.04
C ASP A 73 2.72 5.00 28.54
N GLN A 74 3.84 5.73 28.50
CA GLN A 74 3.92 7.11 28.97
C GLN A 74 3.74 8.13 27.83
N GLY A 75 4.17 7.78 26.62
CA GLY A 75 4.16 8.67 25.45
C GLY A 75 2.92 8.58 24.58
N ARG A 76 2.05 7.56 24.73
CA ARG A 76 0.92 7.29 23.82
C ARG A 76 -0.02 8.49 23.69
N ASP A 77 -0.50 9.06 24.79
CA ASP A 77 -1.48 10.15 24.74
C ASP A 77 -0.91 11.41 24.07
N ALA A 78 0.32 11.77 24.40
CA ALA A 78 1.03 12.89 23.77
C ALA A 78 1.23 12.64 22.27
N ALA A 79 1.60 11.41 21.88
CA ALA A 79 1.75 11.03 20.49
C ALA A 79 0.42 11.09 19.73
N VAL A 80 -0.67 10.55 20.30
CA VAL A 80 -2.01 10.60 19.68
C VAL A 80 -2.44 12.04 19.43
N ASN A 81 -2.27 12.93 20.40
CA ASN A 81 -2.62 14.34 20.23
C ASN A 81 -1.76 15.02 19.16
N GLY A 82 -0.44 14.81 19.18
CA GLY A 82 0.44 15.38 18.16
C GLY A 82 0.14 14.85 16.75
N TYR A 83 -0.22 13.57 16.61
CA TYR A 83 -0.65 13.02 15.34
C TYR A 83 -1.99 13.60 14.86
N ARG A 84 -2.93 13.89 15.77
CA ARG A 84 -4.20 14.58 15.43
C ARG A 84 -3.96 16.02 14.96
N GLU A 85 -3.02 16.73 15.57
CA GLU A 85 -2.61 18.07 15.10
C GLU A 85 -2.00 18.00 13.70
N CYS A 86 -1.08 17.06 13.47
CA CYS A 86 -0.50 16.83 12.14
C CYS A 86 -1.56 16.43 11.12
N LEU A 87 -2.54 15.62 11.51
CA LEU A 87 -3.66 15.23 10.66
C LEU A 87 -4.49 16.45 10.23
N SER A 88 -4.85 17.34 11.16
CA SER A 88 -5.57 18.58 10.84
C SER A 88 -4.80 19.45 9.84
N ALA A 89 -3.49 19.62 10.05
CA ALA A 89 -2.66 20.40 9.13
C ALA A 89 -2.59 19.79 7.71
N ILE A 90 -2.62 18.46 7.61
CA ILE A 90 -2.70 17.77 6.31
C ILE A 90 -4.10 17.92 5.69
N GLU A 91 -5.17 17.86 6.49
CA GLU A 91 -6.53 18.07 6.00
C GLU A 91 -6.73 19.48 5.44
N ASP A 92 -6.15 20.49 6.08
CA ASP A 92 -6.12 21.86 5.57
C ASP A 92 -5.35 21.91 4.23
N MET A 93 -4.19 21.26 4.15
CA MET A 93 -3.40 21.19 2.91
C MET A 93 -4.14 20.49 1.76
N ILE A 94 -4.85 19.39 2.05
CA ILE A 94 -5.67 18.69 1.05
C ILE A 94 -6.85 19.56 0.62
N SER A 95 -7.42 20.35 1.53
CA SER A 95 -8.51 21.28 1.21
C SER A 95 -8.02 22.43 0.32
N GLU A 96 -6.83 22.98 0.59
CA GLU A 96 -6.18 24.01 -0.24
C GLU A 96 -5.73 23.45 -1.61
N HIS A 97 -5.23 22.22 -1.63
CA HIS A 97 -4.62 21.58 -2.80
C HIS A 97 -5.16 20.15 -3.00
N PRO A 98 -6.40 19.98 -3.49
CA PRO A 98 -7.07 18.68 -3.55
C PRO A 98 -6.38 17.64 -4.44
N ASN A 99 -5.60 18.10 -5.42
CA ASN A 99 -4.85 17.23 -6.34
C ASN A 99 -3.39 16.99 -5.90
N TYR A 100 -3.00 17.41 -4.68
CA TYR A 100 -1.67 17.13 -4.15
C TYR A 100 -1.60 15.73 -3.54
N ALA A 101 -1.12 14.76 -4.33
CA ALA A 101 -1.10 13.35 -3.93
C ALA A 101 -0.19 13.06 -2.72
N SER A 102 0.89 13.84 -2.53
CA SER A 102 1.81 13.62 -1.41
C SER A 102 1.14 13.83 -0.04
N ALA A 103 0.31 14.87 0.09
CA ALA A 103 -0.44 15.12 1.32
C ALA A 103 -1.40 13.96 1.66
N ARG A 104 -2.09 13.40 0.66
CA ARG A 104 -2.96 12.23 0.82
C ARG A 104 -2.21 11.00 1.29
N ASN A 105 -1.04 10.72 0.71
CA ASN A 105 -0.16 9.64 1.17
C ASN A 105 0.31 9.82 2.62
N ASN A 106 0.61 11.06 3.01
CA ASN A 106 0.99 11.36 4.39
C ASN A 106 -0.19 11.17 5.35
N ARG A 107 -1.42 11.57 4.95
CA ARG A 107 -2.63 11.32 5.72
C ARG A 107 -2.85 9.82 5.97
N VAL A 108 -2.70 9.00 4.93
CA VAL A 108 -2.77 7.54 5.04
C VAL A 108 -1.69 7.00 5.97
N GLN A 109 -0.45 7.52 5.90
CA GLN A 109 0.62 7.11 6.80
C GLN A 109 0.30 7.42 8.27
N ILE A 110 -0.31 8.58 8.54
CA ILE A 110 -0.80 8.93 9.89
C ILE A 110 -1.90 7.96 10.33
N PHE A 111 -2.87 7.66 9.46
CA PHE A 111 -3.92 6.70 9.80
C PHE A 111 -3.37 5.31 10.11
N ARG A 112 -2.43 4.81 9.31
CA ARG A 112 -1.76 3.52 9.57
C ARG A 112 -1.01 3.53 10.91
N ARG A 113 -0.45 4.67 11.32
CA ARG A 113 0.22 4.78 12.62
C ARG A 113 -0.77 4.84 13.79
N LEU A 114 -1.85 5.60 13.65
CA LEU A 114 -2.88 5.77 14.66
C LEU A 114 -3.73 4.52 14.87
N TYR A 115 -4.18 3.90 13.79
CA TYR A 115 -5.19 2.83 13.79
C TYR A 115 -4.64 1.46 13.37
N GLY A 116 -3.40 1.40 12.89
CA GLY A 116 -2.74 0.17 12.47
C GLY A 116 -3.08 -0.24 11.03
N ASP A 117 -2.40 -1.28 10.55
CA ASP A 117 -2.63 -1.83 9.21
C ASP A 117 -3.84 -2.78 9.15
N ALA A 118 -4.34 -3.24 10.30
CA ALA A 118 -5.54 -4.05 10.43
C ALA A 118 -6.84 -3.21 10.46
N ILE A 119 -6.79 -1.95 10.03
CA ILE A 119 -7.89 -0.98 10.14
C ILE A 119 -9.18 -1.40 9.42
N LEU A 120 -9.11 -2.30 8.42
CA LEU A 120 -10.28 -2.82 7.70
C LEU A 120 -11.06 -3.91 8.48
N LEU A 121 -10.55 -4.34 9.64
CA LEU A 121 -11.11 -5.42 10.44
C LEU A 121 -11.85 -4.89 11.67
N SER A 122 -12.77 -5.70 12.18
CA SER A 122 -13.51 -5.43 13.42
C SER A 122 -12.61 -5.32 14.66
N GLU A 123 -11.44 -5.96 14.64
CA GLU A 123 -10.40 -5.85 15.66
C GLU A 123 -9.10 -5.36 15.02
N THR A 124 -8.61 -4.20 15.47
CA THR A 124 -7.39 -3.55 14.93
C THR A 124 -6.12 -3.96 15.66
N SER A 125 -6.24 -4.53 16.87
CA SER A 125 -5.10 -4.94 17.70
C SER A 125 -4.33 -6.07 17.05
N ASP A 126 -3.03 -5.89 16.83
CA ASP A 126 -2.10 -6.91 16.38
C ASP A 126 -0.72 -6.66 17.03
N ASN A 127 0.25 -7.55 16.84
CA ASN A 127 1.66 -7.38 17.26
C ASN A 127 2.25 -5.99 16.93
N THR A 128 1.87 -5.36 15.82
CA THR A 128 2.11 -3.93 15.56
C THR A 128 1.01 -3.10 16.22
N MET A 129 1.13 -2.84 17.52
CA MET A 129 0.08 -2.16 18.28
C MET A 129 -0.21 -0.75 17.72
N PRO A 130 -1.45 -0.44 17.32
CA PRO A 130 -1.85 0.91 16.94
C PRO A 130 -1.76 1.85 18.15
N LEU A 131 -1.62 3.16 17.91
CA LEU A 131 -1.66 4.14 19.01
C LEU A 131 -3.05 4.23 19.64
N ILE A 132 -4.10 3.99 18.85
CA ILE A 132 -5.49 3.92 19.28
C ILE A 132 -5.92 2.45 19.24
N GLU A 133 -6.00 1.84 20.43
CA GLU A 133 -6.25 0.39 20.56
C GLU A 133 -7.69 0.00 20.25
N ASN A 134 -8.65 0.84 20.65
CA ASN A 134 -10.08 0.58 20.50
C ASN A 134 -10.79 1.83 19.96
N PRO A 135 -10.60 2.16 18.67
CA PRO A 135 -11.26 3.31 18.07
C PRO A 135 -12.78 3.11 18.06
N ASP A 136 -13.53 4.21 18.15
CA ASP A 136 -14.97 4.17 17.91
C ASP A 136 -15.26 3.58 16.53
N THR A 137 -16.31 2.77 16.41
CA THR A 137 -16.63 2.07 15.15
C THR A 137 -16.97 3.06 14.02
N THR A 138 -17.65 4.16 14.35
CA THR A 138 -18.04 5.19 13.37
C THR A 138 -16.81 5.96 12.92
N GLU A 139 -15.94 6.34 13.86
CA GLU A 139 -14.64 6.96 13.57
C GLU A 139 -13.78 6.06 12.69
N ARG A 140 -13.60 4.78 13.07
CA ARG A 140 -12.83 3.81 12.28
C ARG A 140 -13.35 3.69 10.85
N ARG A 141 -14.66 3.47 10.65
CA ARG A 141 -15.23 3.33 9.30
C ARG A 141 -15.01 4.57 8.44
N ARG A 142 -15.10 5.77 9.05
CA ARG A 142 -14.76 7.03 8.36
C ARG A 142 -13.29 7.06 7.95
N VAL A 143 -12.38 6.71 8.86
CA VAL A 143 -10.94 6.67 8.56
C VAL A 143 -10.63 5.65 7.46
N VAL A 144 -11.26 4.47 7.48
CA VAL A 144 -11.14 3.46 6.43
C VAL A 144 -11.55 4.02 5.07
N ALA A 145 -12.75 4.61 4.98
CA ALA A 145 -13.26 5.19 3.74
C ALA A 145 -12.32 6.29 3.21
N THR A 146 -11.86 7.18 4.09
CA THR A 146 -10.91 8.24 3.73
C THR A 146 -9.56 7.68 3.27
N ALA A 147 -9.01 6.70 3.98
CA ALA A 147 -7.72 6.11 3.64
C ALA A 147 -7.74 5.39 2.29
N LEU A 148 -8.78 4.58 2.03
CA LEU A 148 -8.95 3.89 0.75
C LEU A 148 -9.13 4.89 -0.40
N ASN A 149 -9.97 5.90 -0.21
CA ASN A 149 -10.18 6.96 -1.19
C ASN A 149 -8.88 7.76 -1.45
N ASP A 150 -8.11 8.07 -0.42
CA ASP A 150 -6.84 8.79 -0.57
C ASP A 150 -5.80 7.99 -1.35
N MET A 151 -5.62 6.71 -1.02
CA MET A 151 -4.70 5.84 -1.76
C MET A 151 -5.12 5.72 -3.22
N GLU A 152 -6.41 5.52 -3.49
CA GLU A 152 -6.95 5.45 -4.85
C GLU A 152 -6.78 6.77 -5.61
N THR A 153 -7.08 7.90 -4.96
CA THR A 153 -6.92 9.24 -5.55
C THR A 153 -5.46 9.55 -5.84
N SER A 154 -4.54 9.28 -4.91
CA SER A 154 -3.09 9.46 -5.12
C SER A 154 -2.58 8.63 -6.29
N ILE A 155 -3.03 7.37 -6.39
CA ILE A 155 -2.66 6.49 -7.51
C ILE A 155 -3.22 7.06 -8.81
N ALA A 156 -4.48 7.45 -8.85
CA ALA A 156 -5.10 8.01 -10.05
C ALA A 156 -4.43 9.32 -10.52
N LEU A 157 -4.07 10.21 -9.59
CA LEU A 157 -3.45 11.51 -9.90
C LEU A 157 -2.02 11.40 -10.45
N LEU A 158 -1.29 10.33 -10.09
CA LEU A 158 0.12 10.18 -10.44
C LEU A 158 0.38 9.07 -11.46
N SER A 159 -0.60 8.20 -11.71
CA SER A 159 -0.45 7.12 -12.69
C SER A 159 -0.25 7.71 -14.10
N PRO A 160 0.79 7.28 -14.82
CA PRO A 160 1.01 7.74 -16.18
C PRO A 160 -0.11 7.28 -17.11
N SER A 161 -0.40 8.06 -18.15
CA SER A 161 -1.44 7.74 -19.15
C SER A 161 -1.10 6.51 -19.99
N SER A 162 0.17 6.11 -20.00
CA SER A 162 0.68 4.95 -20.72
C SER A 162 1.81 4.28 -19.92
N PRO A 163 1.98 2.95 -20.07
CA PRO A 163 3.07 2.17 -19.47
C PRO A 163 4.48 2.74 -19.66
N THR A 164 4.68 3.42 -20.79
CA THR A 164 5.99 3.93 -21.24
C THR A 164 6.10 5.44 -21.12
N ALA A 165 5.05 6.12 -20.65
CA ALA A 165 5.10 7.56 -20.50
C ALA A 165 6.11 7.95 -19.39
N PRO A 166 6.93 8.99 -19.62
CA PRO A 166 7.89 9.42 -18.63
C PRO A 166 7.21 9.98 -17.39
N ILE A 167 7.80 9.74 -16.22
CA ILE A 167 7.31 10.24 -14.94
C ILE A 167 8.45 10.94 -14.19
N SER A 168 8.12 12.00 -13.46
CA SER A 168 9.12 12.69 -12.65
C SER A 168 9.58 11.79 -11.48
N PRO A 169 10.85 11.90 -11.03
CA PRO A 169 11.33 11.10 -9.91
C PRO A 169 10.52 11.29 -8.61
N GLN A 170 9.97 12.48 -8.39
CA GLN A 170 9.15 12.77 -7.22
C GLN A 170 7.78 12.10 -7.33
N ALA A 171 7.10 12.23 -8.47
CA ALA A 171 5.82 11.56 -8.71
C ALA A 171 5.96 10.03 -8.62
N ALA A 172 7.03 9.45 -9.18
CA ALA A 172 7.30 8.01 -9.08
C ALA A 172 7.46 7.55 -7.62
N ARG A 173 8.19 8.29 -6.79
CA ARG A 173 8.32 7.98 -5.35
C ARG A 173 6.99 8.02 -4.64
N THR A 174 6.19 9.06 -4.85
CA THR A 174 4.87 9.21 -4.21
C THR A 174 3.91 8.11 -4.68
N LEU A 175 3.89 7.78 -5.98
CA LEU A 175 3.08 6.70 -6.53
C LEU A 175 3.50 5.33 -5.96
N SER A 176 4.81 5.08 -5.86
CA SER A 176 5.36 3.89 -5.24
C SER A 176 4.92 3.72 -3.79
N MET A 177 4.92 4.81 -3.01
CA MET A 177 4.45 4.82 -1.63
C MET A 177 2.94 4.52 -1.53
N ALA A 178 2.12 5.13 -2.39
CA ALA A 178 0.67 4.93 -2.39
C ALA A 178 0.31 3.45 -2.61
N HIS A 179 0.90 2.82 -3.63
CA HIS A 179 0.74 1.39 -3.87
C HIS A 179 1.23 0.54 -2.67
N THR A 180 2.40 0.85 -2.13
CA THR A 180 2.98 0.05 -1.04
C THR A 180 2.14 0.14 0.25
N GLN A 181 1.61 1.32 0.57
CA GLN A 181 0.71 1.51 1.71
C GLN A 181 -0.59 0.72 1.54
N ARG A 182 -1.20 0.79 0.35
CA ARG A 182 -2.43 0.03 0.05
C ARG A 182 -2.21 -1.47 0.12
N ALA A 183 -1.10 -1.95 -0.43
CA ALA A 183 -0.68 -3.34 -0.30
C ALA A 183 -0.50 -3.78 1.16
N ALA A 184 0.11 -2.95 2.00
CA ALA A 184 0.34 -3.30 3.41
C ALA A 184 -0.99 -3.54 4.15
N VAL A 185 -1.96 -2.64 3.96
CA VAL A 185 -3.31 -2.77 4.54
C VAL A 185 -4.02 -4.01 4.01
N TYR A 186 -4.00 -4.24 2.69
CA TYR A 186 -4.64 -5.42 2.08
C TYR A 186 -3.99 -6.73 2.51
N LEU A 187 -2.66 -6.80 2.55
CA LEU A 187 -1.93 -8.00 2.96
C LEU A 187 -2.18 -8.31 4.44
N LYS A 188 -2.20 -7.29 5.29
CA LYS A 188 -2.54 -7.45 6.72
C LYS A 188 -3.97 -7.96 6.88
N THR A 189 -4.90 -7.38 6.14
CA THR A 189 -6.32 -7.78 6.12
C THR A 189 -6.45 -9.24 5.72
N ALA A 190 -5.90 -9.64 4.57
CA ALA A 190 -5.92 -11.03 4.10
C ALA A 190 -5.37 -12.04 5.12
N LYS A 191 -4.28 -11.68 5.80
CA LYS A 191 -3.63 -12.55 6.79
C LYS A 191 -4.54 -12.81 8.00
N LEU A 192 -5.30 -11.81 8.44
CA LEU A 192 -6.10 -11.88 9.66
C LEU A 192 -7.57 -12.22 9.41
N LEU A 193 -8.04 -12.13 8.16
CA LEU A 193 -9.44 -12.38 7.78
C LEU A 193 -9.92 -13.82 8.07
N LEU A 194 -9.01 -14.77 8.26
CA LEU A 194 -9.36 -16.14 8.69
C LEU A 194 -9.92 -16.20 10.11
N HIS A 195 -9.60 -15.22 10.94
CA HIS A 195 -9.93 -15.20 12.37
C HIS A 195 -10.71 -13.95 12.79
N ARG A 196 -10.94 -13.02 11.86
CA ARG A 196 -11.59 -11.72 12.10
C ARG A 196 -12.58 -11.44 11.00
N SER A 197 -13.53 -10.55 11.26
CA SER A 197 -14.48 -10.07 10.27
C SER A 197 -14.04 -8.73 9.68
N LEU A 198 -14.37 -8.49 8.41
CA LEU A 198 -14.28 -7.15 7.83
C LEU A 198 -15.25 -6.23 8.56
N ASP A 199 -14.82 -4.99 8.78
CA ASP A 199 -15.69 -3.89 9.20
C ASP A 199 -15.43 -2.65 8.34
N VAL A 200 -15.99 -2.69 7.14
CA VAL A 200 -15.88 -1.62 6.14
C VAL A 200 -17.28 -1.18 5.71
N GLY A 201 -17.41 0.06 5.20
CA GLY A 201 -18.67 0.56 4.64
C GLY A 201 -19.17 -0.31 3.48
N GLN A 202 -20.48 -0.57 3.42
CA GLN A 202 -21.10 -1.44 2.40
C GLN A 202 -21.04 -0.85 0.98
N ASP A 203 -20.78 0.45 0.88
CA ASP A 203 -20.56 1.20 -0.35
C ASP A 203 -19.15 1.00 -0.93
N LEU A 204 -18.17 0.59 -0.11
CA LEU A 204 -16.81 0.32 -0.54
C LEU A 204 -16.71 -1.02 -1.26
N ARG A 205 -15.90 -1.10 -2.32
CA ARG A 205 -15.70 -2.34 -3.09
C ARG A 205 -15.13 -3.47 -2.23
N GLU A 206 -14.27 -3.12 -1.26
CA GLU A 206 -13.60 -4.03 -0.33
C GLU A 206 -14.60 -4.76 0.59
N SER A 207 -15.83 -4.26 0.74
CA SER A 207 -16.88 -4.91 1.55
C SER A 207 -17.29 -6.29 1.06
N LYS A 208 -17.07 -6.56 -0.23
CA LYS A 208 -17.43 -7.83 -0.90
C LYS A 208 -16.22 -8.73 -1.13
N TRP A 209 -15.04 -8.31 -0.70
CA TRP A 209 -13.80 -9.02 -0.98
C TRP A 209 -13.61 -10.17 0.00
N GLU A 210 -13.21 -11.31 -0.54
CA GLU A 210 -12.73 -12.43 0.23
C GLU A 210 -11.21 -12.35 0.41
N LYS A 211 -10.66 -13.28 1.19
CA LYS A 211 -9.21 -13.35 1.43
C LYS A 211 -8.39 -13.32 0.13
N LEU A 212 -8.83 -14.07 -0.87
CA LEU A 212 -8.12 -14.18 -2.14
C LEU A 212 -8.09 -12.83 -2.89
N ASP A 213 -9.18 -12.06 -2.85
CA ASP A 213 -9.25 -10.75 -3.49
C ASP A 213 -8.25 -9.77 -2.86
N PHE A 214 -8.15 -9.76 -1.52
CA PHE A 214 -7.15 -8.96 -0.82
C PHE A 214 -5.71 -9.40 -1.13
N GLU A 215 -5.45 -10.71 -1.21
CA GLU A 215 -4.11 -11.21 -1.60
C GLU A 215 -3.75 -10.82 -3.03
N GLU A 216 -4.68 -10.93 -3.98
CA GLU A 216 -4.43 -10.56 -5.38
C GLU A 216 -4.24 -9.04 -5.50
N ALA A 217 -5.07 -8.24 -4.83
CA ALA A 217 -4.94 -6.78 -4.82
C ALA A 217 -3.61 -6.34 -4.21
N ALA A 218 -3.23 -6.91 -3.05
CA ALA A 218 -1.93 -6.63 -2.43
C ALA A 218 -0.76 -7.04 -3.33
N SER A 219 -0.85 -8.18 -4.02
CA SER A 219 0.18 -8.62 -4.96
C SER A 219 0.36 -7.66 -6.14
N ARG A 220 -0.75 -7.16 -6.72
CA ARG A 220 -0.70 -6.16 -7.81
C ARG A 220 -0.08 -4.85 -7.33
N ASP A 221 -0.49 -4.38 -6.16
CA ASP A 221 0.05 -3.16 -5.58
C ASP A 221 1.54 -3.27 -5.22
N LEU A 222 2.01 -4.41 -4.71
CA LEU A 222 3.44 -4.61 -4.44
C LEU A 222 4.27 -4.63 -5.73
N ALA A 223 3.74 -5.25 -6.79
CA ALA A 223 4.38 -5.23 -8.11
C ALA A 223 4.53 -3.81 -8.64
N LEU A 224 3.46 -2.99 -8.57
CA LEU A 224 3.49 -1.59 -9.00
C LEU A 224 4.38 -0.73 -8.09
N GLY A 225 4.30 -0.92 -6.76
CA GLY A 225 5.20 -0.28 -5.79
C GLY A 225 6.67 -0.56 -6.11
N GLY A 226 6.99 -1.82 -6.44
CA GLY A 226 8.32 -2.24 -6.88
C GLY A 226 8.74 -1.63 -8.22
N ARG A 227 7.84 -1.61 -9.21
CA ARG A 227 8.07 -0.99 -10.53
C ARG A 227 8.40 0.50 -10.40
N TYR A 228 7.75 1.21 -9.49
CA TYR A 228 8.00 2.63 -9.23
C TYR A 228 9.17 2.91 -8.26
N GLY A 229 9.90 1.88 -7.81
CA GLY A 229 11.20 2.03 -7.15
C GLY A 229 11.28 1.60 -5.69
N ASN A 230 10.20 1.14 -5.06
CA ASN A 230 10.24 0.66 -3.68
C ASN A 230 10.83 -0.77 -3.61
N GLN A 231 12.04 -0.88 -3.03
CA GLN A 231 12.75 -2.16 -2.93
C GLN A 231 12.07 -3.17 -2.00
N ILE A 232 11.42 -2.69 -0.93
CA ILE A 232 10.66 -3.56 -0.01
C ILE A 232 9.47 -4.15 -0.76
N ALA A 233 8.73 -3.31 -1.51
CA ALA A 233 7.61 -3.75 -2.32
C ALA A 233 8.05 -4.75 -3.40
N LYS A 234 9.17 -4.47 -4.07
CA LYS A 234 9.77 -5.39 -5.07
C LYS A 234 10.12 -6.76 -4.47
N GLY A 235 10.70 -6.79 -3.27
CA GLY A 235 11.01 -8.04 -2.56
C GLY A 235 9.76 -8.80 -2.14
N LEU A 236 8.77 -8.09 -1.56
CA LEU A 236 7.51 -8.69 -1.13
C LEU A 236 6.63 -9.15 -2.29
N ALA A 237 6.66 -8.48 -3.44
CA ALA A 237 5.88 -8.84 -4.63
C ALA A 237 6.16 -10.30 -5.06
N VAL A 238 7.41 -10.76 -4.93
CA VAL A 238 7.79 -12.14 -5.25
C VAL A 238 7.16 -13.14 -4.28
N SER A 239 7.12 -12.83 -2.98
CA SER A 239 6.63 -13.76 -1.96
C SER A 239 5.11 -13.86 -1.89
N VAL A 240 4.39 -12.82 -2.32
CA VAL A 240 2.92 -12.80 -2.32
C VAL A 240 2.29 -13.22 -3.65
N ASN A 241 3.06 -13.31 -4.73
CA ASN A 241 2.57 -13.66 -6.06
C ASN A 241 1.97 -15.08 -6.07
N PRO A 242 0.65 -15.25 -6.33
CA PRO A 242 -0.01 -16.55 -6.32
C PRO A 242 0.59 -17.54 -7.32
N THR A 243 0.97 -17.06 -8.52
CA THR A 243 1.61 -17.88 -9.56
C THR A 243 2.99 -18.33 -9.09
N ALA A 244 3.79 -17.45 -8.48
CA ALA A 244 5.09 -17.82 -7.94
C ALA A 244 4.97 -18.86 -6.81
N LYS A 245 3.95 -18.73 -5.94
CA LYS A 245 3.64 -19.74 -4.92
C LYS A 245 3.28 -21.08 -5.52
N LEU A 246 2.42 -21.10 -6.54
CA LEU A 246 1.98 -22.32 -7.22
C LEU A 246 3.14 -22.99 -7.98
N CYS A 247 3.92 -22.24 -8.75
CA CYS A 247 5.14 -22.74 -9.38
C CYS A 247 6.13 -23.30 -8.35
N GLY A 248 6.32 -22.60 -7.22
CA GLY A 248 7.17 -23.07 -6.13
C GLY A 248 6.63 -24.31 -5.42
N GLN A 249 5.31 -24.49 -5.34
CA GLN A 249 4.69 -25.73 -4.84
C GLN A 249 4.88 -26.88 -5.84
N ILE A 250 4.63 -26.67 -7.14
CA ILE A 250 4.84 -27.67 -8.19
C ILE A 250 6.30 -28.14 -8.21
N VAL A 251 7.25 -27.20 -8.17
CA VAL A 251 8.68 -27.52 -8.13
C VAL A 251 9.03 -28.30 -6.86
N ARG A 252 8.54 -27.88 -5.68
CA ARG A 252 8.78 -28.63 -4.43
C ARG A 252 8.20 -30.04 -4.48
N GLU A 253 7.00 -30.21 -5.00
CA GLU A 253 6.38 -31.54 -5.14
C GLU A 253 7.15 -32.41 -6.17
N ALA A 254 7.60 -31.82 -7.28
CA ALA A 254 8.46 -32.51 -8.24
C ALA A 254 9.82 -32.91 -7.62
N MET A 255 10.45 -32.02 -6.85
CA MET A 255 11.71 -32.31 -6.16
C MET A 255 11.56 -33.39 -5.08
N LYS A 256 10.47 -33.36 -4.29
CA LYS A 256 10.15 -34.42 -3.32
C LYS A 256 9.95 -35.78 -4.01
N LYS A 257 9.36 -35.79 -5.20
CA LYS A 257 9.12 -37.00 -5.99
C LYS A 257 10.41 -37.62 -6.56
N GLU A 258 11.35 -36.77 -7.02
CA GLU A 258 12.61 -37.22 -7.62
C GLU A 258 13.71 -37.52 -6.58
N TYR A 259 13.82 -36.73 -5.52
CA TYR A 259 14.94 -36.78 -4.57
C TYR A 259 14.55 -37.20 -3.14
N GLY A 260 13.27 -37.52 -2.92
CA GLY A 260 12.75 -37.95 -1.62
C GLY A 260 12.35 -36.80 -0.69
N PRO A 261 11.65 -37.12 0.42
CA PRO A 261 11.01 -36.12 1.31
C PRO A 261 11.99 -35.20 2.05
N SER A 262 13.26 -35.56 2.15
CA SER A 262 14.30 -34.81 2.89
C SER A 262 14.68 -33.45 2.28
N PHE A 263 14.23 -33.13 1.06
CA PHE A 263 14.53 -31.86 0.38
C PHE A 263 13.42 -30.80 0.50
N GLY A 264 12.29 -31.10 1.15
CA GLY A 264 11.13 -30.21 1.24
C GLY A 264 11.13 -29.21 2.41
N ASP A 265 12.01 -29.38 3.38
CA ASP A 265 11.98 -28.67 4.68
C ASP A 265 13.00 -27.53 4.81
N PHE A 266 13.34 -26.87 3.70
CA PHE A 266 14.04 -25.58 3.80
C PHE A 266 13.04 -24.51 4.25
N LYS A 267 12.97 -24.30 5.57
CA LYS A 267 12.30 -23.15 6.18
C LYS A 267 12.96 -21.86 5.69
N SER A 268 12.20 -21.02 4.98
CA SER A 268 12.40 -19.57 4.92
C SER A 268 11.48 -18.90 5.93
#